data_AF-S4NVG3-F1
#
_entry.id   AF-S4NVG3-F1
#
_cell.length_a   1.000
_cell.length_b   1.000
_cell.length_c   1.000
_cell.angle_alpha   90.00
_cell.angle_beta   90.00
_cell.angle_gamma   90.00
#
_symmetry.space_group_name_H-M   'P 1'
#
loop_
_entity.id
_entity.type
_entity.pdbx_description
1 polymer ?
#
loop_
_entity_poly.entity_id
_entity_poly.type
_entity_poly.pdbx_seq_one_letter_code
_entity_poly.pdbx_strand_id
1 'polypeptide(L)'
;IYEKKTILEGYPKRFHEVFIGLPRHINVIRTIYEKQNGHIVVFSGRSYWEFSARFRLVKRGRITEYKIPQVPELTTVFISNYNNKTYLIEYERYWRYDEATKTMDRGYPKEMSAWRNVPYPVDAAIIWKGDTFFFRGPRFWRFDNHQISAHQYYP
;
A
#
# COMPACT_ATOMS: atom_id res chain seq x y z
N ILE A 1 -23.16 -11.55 -11.79
CA ILE A 1 -22.93 -10.40 -12.70
C ILE A 1 -21.43 -10.41 -13.00
N TYR A 2 -21.05 -10.83 -14.21
CA TYR A 2 -19.64 -10.83 -14.63
C TYR A 2 -19.28 -9.38 -14.99
N GLU A 3 -18.58 -8.68 -14.10
CA GLU A 3 -17.98 -7.39 -14.45
C GLU A 3 -16.91 -7.61 -15.53
N LYS A 4 -17.07 -6.87 -16.63
CA LYS A 4 -16.21 -6.95 -17.81
C LYS A 4 -14.76 -6.72 -17.43
N LYS A 5 -13.87 -7.59 -17.91
CA LYS A 5 -12.40 -7.43 -17.89
C LYS A 5 -11.93 -6.32 -18.86
N THR A 6 -12.62 -5.18 -18.91
CA THR A 6 -12.32 -4.09 -19.84
C THR A 6 -12.10 -2.80 -19.08
N ILE A 7 -11.15 -1.98 -19.54
CA ILE A 7 -10.96 -0.62 -19.04
C ILE A 7 -12.25 0.17 -19.27
N LEU A 8 -12.69 0.91 -18.25
CA LEU A 8 -13.90 1.72 -18.32
C LEU A 8 -13.71 2.90 -19.29
N GLU A 9 -14.81 3.32 -19.91
CA GLU A 9 -14.83 4.52 -20.76
C GLU A 9 -14.37 5.76 -19.97
N GLY A 10 -13.56 6.61 -20.61
CA GLY A 10 -12.98 7.79 -19.97
C GLY A 10 -11.68 7.54 -19.17
N TYR A 11 -11.07 6.36 -19.30
CA TYR A 11 -9.73 6.05 -18.81
C TYR A 11 -8.75 5.81 -19.98
N PRO A 12 -7.43 6.06 -19.82
CA PRO A 12 -6.76 6.51 -18.60
C PRO A 12 -7.01 8.00 -18.27
N LYS A 13 -7.01 8.33 -16.98
CA LYS A 13 -7.05 9.72 -16.47
C LYS A 13 -5.71 10.11 -15.89
N ARG A 14 -5.36 11.39 -15.95
CA ARG A 14 -4.20 11.88 -15.20
C ARG A 14 -4.54 11.85 -13.71
N PHE A 15 -3.67 11.29 -12.88
CA PHE A 15 -3.95 11.23 -11.43
C PHE A 15 -4.08 12.63 -10.80
N HIS A 16 -3.53 13.68 -11.42
CA HIS A 16 -3.73 15.07 -11.02
C HIS A 16 -5.19 15.57 -11.21
N GLU A 17 -5.94 14.98 -12.13
CA GLU A 17 -7.37 15.26 -12.33
C GLU A 17 -8.23 14.56 -11.27
N VAL A 18 -7.72 13.47 -10.69
CA VAL A 18 -8.39 12.69 -9.65
C VAL A 18 -8.06 13.27 -8.27
N PHE A 19 -6.78 13.38 -7.92
CA PHE A 19 -6.29 13.83 -6.62
C PHE A 19 -6.16 15.35 -6.56
N ILE A 20 -7.27 16.02 -6.27
CA ILE A 20 -7.36 17.48 -6.23
C ILE A 20 -6.51 18.05 -5.10
N GLY A 21 -5.51 18.84 -5.48
CA GLY A 21 -4.54 19.45 -4.57
C GLY A 21 -3.17 18.77 -4.56
N LEU A 22 -2.98 17.66 -5.29
CA LEU A 22 -1.65 17.08 -5.49
C LEU A 22 -0.77 18.07 -6.29
N PRO A 23 0.43 18.43 -5.80
CA PRO A 23 1.30 19.37 -6.51
C PRO A 23 1.71 18.84 -7.89
N ARG A 24 1.63 19.68 -8.93
CA ARG A 24 1.88 19.29 -10.34
C ARG A 24 3.28 18.76 -10.64
N HIS A 25 4.26 19.04 -9.78
CA HIS A 25 5.62 18.50 -9.92
C HIS A 25 5.74 17.04 -9.45
N ILE A 26 4.73 16.51 -8.74
CA ILE A 26 4.68 15.11 -8.35
C ILE A 26 4.17 14.30 -9.52
N ASN A 27 5.10 13.76 -10.29
CA ASN A 27 4.83 13.01 -11.52
C ASN A 27 4.83 11.48 -11.33
N VAL A 28 5.18 10.99 -10.13
CA VAL A 28 5.21 9.56 -9.79
C VAL A 28 4.47 9.31 -8.48
N ILE A 29 3.54 8.36 -8.48
CA ILE A 29 2.98 7.77 -7.26
C ILE A 29 3.70 6.43 -7.08
N ARG A 30 4.49 6.29 -6.00
CA ARG A 30 5.24 5.06 -5.73
C ARG A 30 4.33 3.98 -5.18
N THR A 31 3.46 4.35 -4.24
CA THR A 31 2.45 3.48 -3.64
C THR A 31 1.26 4.29 -3.13
N ILE A 32 0.12 3.63 -3.04
CA ILE A 32 -1.17 4.20 -2.65
C ILE A 32 -1.90 3.18 -1.79
N TYR A 33 -2.58 3.64 -0.74
CA TYR A 33 -3.46 2.79 0.07
C TYR A 33 -4.65 3.58 0.61
N GLU A 34 -5.70 2.86 0.96
CA GLU A 34 -6.87 3.40 1.65
C GLU A 34 -6.77 3.09 3.15
N LYS A 35 -6.98 4.12 3.98
CA LYS A 35 -7.11 4.02 5.43
C LYS A 35 -8.51 3.54 5.82
N GLN A 36 -8.66 3.03 7.04
CA GLN A 36 -9.97 2.62 7.56
C GLN A 36 -11.04 3.72 7.57
N ASN A 37 -10.64 4.99 7.71
CA ASN A 37 -11.54 6.13 7.69
C ASN A 37 -11.93 6.55 6.25
N GLY A 38 -11.58 5.77 5.23
CA GLY A 38 -11.83 6.04 3.82
C GLY A 38 -10.92 7.12 3.23
N HIS A 39 -9.92 7.60 3.97
CA HIS A 39 -8.91 8.49 3.41
C HIS A 39 -7.93 7.71 2.54
N ILE A 40 -7.50 8.32 1.46
CA ILE A 40 -6.57 7.72 0.50
C ILE A 40 -5.22 8.40 0.70
N VAL A 41 -4.16 7.63 0.87
CA VAL A 41 -2.80 8.17 1.00
C VAL A 41 -1.98 7.74 -0.20
N VAL A 42 -1.34 8.71 -0.83
CA VAL A 42 -0.36 8.48 -1.91
C VAL A 42 1.03 8.84 -1.39
N PHE A 43 2.01 8.00 -1.71
CA PHE A 43 3.42 8.24 -1.41
C PHE A 43 4.21 8.52 -2.69
N SER A 44 5.15 9.45 -2.62
CA SER A 44 6.14 9.73 -3.66
C SER A 44 7.46 10.12 -3.00
N GLY A 45 8.50 9.32 -3.25
CA GLY A 45 9.78 9.43 -2.54
C GLY A 45 9.56 9.41 -1.03
N ARG A 46 10.04 10.46 -0.35
CA ARG A 46 9.98 10.60 1.13
C ARG A 46 8.71 11.28 1.65
N SER A 47 7.79 11.64 0.76
CA SER A 47 6.60 12.45 1.07
C SER A 47 5.32 11.66 0.85
N TYR A 48 4.28 12.04 1.58
CA TYR A 48 2.93 11.53 1.37
C TYR A 48 1.90 12.66 1.33
N TRP A 49 0.78 12.38 0.68
CA TRP A 49 -0.39 13.23 0.62
C TRP A 49 -1.61 12.38 0.94
N GLU A 50 -2.37 12.80 1.94
CA GLU A 50 -3.62 12.20 2.37
C GLU A 50 -4.79 12.98 1.80
N PHE A 51 -5.73 12.27 1.18
CA PHE A 51 -6.92 12.78 0.55
C PHE A 51 -8.15 12.20 1.23
N SER A 52 -9.25 12.95 1.22
CA SER A 52 -10.54 12.42 1.65
C SER A 52 -11.07 11.39 0.64
N ALA A 53 -12.14 10.67 0.98
CA ALA A 53 -12.85 9.78 0.07
C ALA A 53 -13.39 10.50 -1.21
N ARG A 54 -13.42 11.84 -1.22
CA ARG A 54 -13.77 12.66 -2.39
C ARG A 54 -12.54 13.19 -3.14
N PHE A 55 -11.37 12.58 -2.91
CA PHE A 55 -10.09 12.92 -3.53
C PHE A 55 -9.64 14.37 -3.34
N ARG A 56 -10.05 15.03 -2.24
CA ARG A 56 -9.57 16.38 -1.88
C ARG A 56 -8.41 16.27 -0.90
N LEU A 57 -7.32 16.99 -1.14
CA LEU A 57 -6.15 17.00 -0.24
C LEU A 57 -6.57 17.43 1.18
N VAL A 58 -6.22 16.60 2.16
CA VAL A 58 -6.47 16.82 3.60
C VAL A 58 -5.18 17.16 4.31
N LYS A 59 -4.11 16.40 4.04
CA LYS A 59 -2.81 16.56 4.72
C LYS A 59 -1.66 16.22 3.78
N ARG A 60 -0.52 16.88 3.97
CA ARG A 60 0.78 16.48 3.42
C ARG A 60 1.74 16.17 4.56
N GLY A 61 2.66 15.25 4.35
CA GLY A 61 3.64 14.88 5.36
C GLY A 61 4.82 14.12 4.80
N ARG A 62 5.69 13.63 5.70
CA ARG A 62 6.88 12.84 5.35
C ARG A 62 6.82 11.45 5.97
N ILE A 63 7.49 10.47 5.35
CA ILE A 63 7.57 9.09 5.87
C ILE A 63 8.10 9.06 7.32
N THR A 64 8.98 9.99 7.69
CA THR A 64 9.53 10.10 9.05
C THR A 64 8.46 10.35 10.13
N GLU A 65 7.27 10.86 9.78
CA GLU A 65 6.15 10.99 10.71
C GLU A 65 5.60 9.64 11.18
N TYR A 66 5.78 8.58 10.38
CA TYR A 66 5.50 7.19 10.79
C TYR A 66 6.59 6.62 11.72
N LYS A 67 7.58 7.43 12.12
CA LYS A 67 8.72 7.03 12.96
C LYS A 67 9.59 5.94 12.32
N ILE A 68 9.63 5.89 10.97
CA ILE A 68 10.56 5.05 10.21
C ILE A 68 11.82 5.88 9.89
N PRO A 69 12.98 5.59 10.49
CA PRO A 69 14.21 6.31 10.18
C PRO A 69 14.81 5.83 8.84
N GLN A 70 15.40 6.77 8.09
CA GLN A 70 16.35 6.49 6.98
C GLN A 70 15.81 5.73 5.76
N VAL A 71 14.49 5.59 5.60
CA VAL A 71 13.90 5.00 4.38
C VAL A 71 13.75 6.05 3.27
N PRO A 72 14.27 5.80 2.04
CA PRO A 72 14.18 6.74 0.91
C PRO A 72 12.79 6.76 0.27
N GLU A 73 12.08 5.63 0.25
CA GLU A 73 10.72 5.50 -0.25
C GLU A 73 10.06 4.21 0.27
N LEU A 74 8.73 4.13 0.21
CA LEU A 74 7.99 2.89 0.45
C LEU A 74 7.54 2.32 -0.89
N THR A 75 7.76 1.02 -1.10
CA THR A 75 7.39 0.33 -2.34
C THR A 75 5.95 -0.14 -2.34
N THR A 76 5.40 -0.48 -1.17
CA THR A 76 4.01 -0.91 -1.01
C THR A 76 3.50 -0.56 0.38
N VAL A 77 2.25 -0.10 0.48
CA VAL A 77 1.55 0.09 1.76
C VAL A 77 0.17 -0.53 1.64
N PHE A 78 -0.29 -1.23 2.67
CA PHE A 78 -1.67 -1.74 2.74
C PHE A 78 -2.12 -1.91 4.20
N ILE A 79 -3.44 -1.92 4.42
CA ILE A 79 -4.01 -2.31 5.72
C ILE A 79 -4.32 -3.79 5.68
N SER A 80 -3.79 -4.56 6.64
CA SER A 80 -4.16 -5.96 6.79
C SER A 80 -5.53 -6.07 7.43
N ASN A 81 -6.43 -6.81 6.80
CA ASN A 81 -7.74 -7.14 7.36
C ASN A 81 -7.67 -8.19 8.48
N TYR A 82 -6.50 -8.78 8.74
CA TYR A 82 -6.31 -9.77 9.81
C TYR A 82 -6.16 -9.13 11.19
N ASN A 83 -5.37 -8.06 11.29
CA ASN A 83 -5.06 -7.40 12.57
C ASN A 83 -5.28 -5.88 12.53
N ASN A 84 -5.78 -5.36 11.42
CA ASN A 84 -6.09 -3.96 11.22
C ASN A 84 -4.88 -3.02 11.41
N LYS A 85 -3.67 -3.52 11.12
CA LYS A 85 -2.45 -2.72 11.11
C LYS A 85 -2.10 -2.29 9.68
N THR A 86 -1.45 -1.15 9.56
CA THR A 86 -0.88 -0.68 8.30
C THR A 86 0.50 -1.30 8.13
N TYR A 87 0.70 -2.03 7.05
CA TYR A 87 1.98 -2.63 6.68
C TYR A 87 2.67 -1.70 5.68
N LEU A 88 3.86 -1.21 6.04
CA LEU A 88 4.68 -0.36 5.19
C LEU A 88 5.88 -1.17 4.72
N ILE A 89 6.05 -1.34 3.41
CA ILE A 89 7.10 -2.17 2.81
C ILE A 89 8.11 -1.26 2.12
N GLU A 90 9.39 -1.52 2.38
CA GLU A 90 10.53 -1.00 1.63
C GLU A 90 11.32 -2.21 1.11
N TYR A 91 11.16 -2.51 -0.18
CA TYR A 91 11.88 -3.60 -0.87
C TYR A 91 11.82 -4.94 -0.13
N GLU A 92 12.83 -5.25 0.68
CA GLU A 92 13.03 -6.51 1.38
C GLU A 92 12.61 -6.45 2.86
N ARG A 93 12.21 -5.29 3.36
CA ARG A 93 11.80 -5.11 4.77
C ARG A 93 10.40 -4.52 4.86
N TYR A 94 9.75 -4.78 5.99
CA TYR A 94 8.47 -4.19 6.29
C TYR A 94 8.32 -3.79 7.75
N TRP A 95 7.50 -2.78 7.98
CA TRP A 95 7.06 -2.29 9.28
C TRP A 95 5.58 -2.58 9.47
N ARG A 96 5.17 -2.76 10.72
CA ARG A 96 3.75 -2.85 11.09
C ARG A 96 3.41 -1.68 12.01
N TYR A 97 2.55 -0.81 11.50
CA TYR A 97 2.16 0.45 12.13
C TYR A 97 0.73 0.36 12.65
N ASP A 98 0.55 0.85 13.86
CA ASP A 98 -0.75 1.03 14.50
C ASP A 98 -1.22 2.47 14.29
N GLU A 99 -2.23 2.64 13.43
CA GLU A 99 -2.82 3.96 13.13
C GLU A 99 -3.54 4.56 14.36
N ALA A 100 -4.08 3.73 15.27
CA ALA A 100 -4.81 4.20 16.45
C ALA A 100 -3.86 4.80 17.49
N THR A 101 -2.75 4.11 17.77
CA THR A 101 -1.74 4.59 18.74
C THR A 101 -0.66 5.46 18.11
N LYS A 102 -0.59 5.50 16.77
CA LYS A 102 0.45 6.19 15.99
C LYS A 102 1.86 5.73 16.35
N THR A 103 2.03 4.41 16.46
CA THR A 103 3.30 3.78 16.83
C THR A 103 3.61 2.55 15.97
N MET A 104 4.89 2.21 15.90
CA MET A 104 5.34 0.94 15.33
C MET A 104 5.26 -0.15 16.37
N ASP A 105 4.87 -1.35 15.95
CA ASP A 105 4.97 -2.52 16.80
C ASP A 105 6.43 -2.82 17.13
N ARG A 106 6.69 -3.31 18.35
CA ARG A 106 8.04 -3.70 18.78
C ARG A 106 8.55 -4.88 17.94
N GLY A 107 9.85 -4.88 17.67
CA GLY A 107 10.51 -5.92 16.87
C GLY A 107 10.37 -5.76 15.36
N TYR A 108 10.05 -4.55 14.90
CA TYR A 108 10.04 -4.14 13.50
C TYR A 108 11.20 -3.16 13.19
N PRO A 109 11.75 -3.13 11.95
CA PRO A 109 11.29 -3.87 10.78
C PRO A 109 11.56 -5.38 10.85
N LYS A 110 10.84 -6.13 10.02
CA LYS A 110 11.09 -7.54 9.74
C LYS A 110 11.44 -7.71 8.27
N GLU A 111 12.17 -8.78 7.95
CA GLU A 111 12.47 -9.18 6.59
C GLU A 111 11.23 -9.75 5.89
N MET A 112 11.02 -9.41 4.62
CA MET A 112 9.94 -9.92 3.77
C MET A 112 10.02 -11.43 3.59
N SER A 113 11.19 -12.04 3.77
CA SER A 113 11.37 -13.50 3.82
C SER A 113 10.56 -14.19 4.92
N ALA A 114 10.09 -13.45 5.93
CA ALA A 114 9.13 -13.94 6.91
C ALA A 114 7.77 -14.31 6.29
N TRP A 115 7.44 -13.78 5.10
CA TRP A 115 6.22 -14.12 4.35
C TRP A 115 6.56 -15.15 3.30
N ARG A 116 6.33 -16.41 3.65
CA ARG A 116 6.76 -17.55 2.82
C ARG A 116 6.10 -17.49 1.44
N ASN A 117 6.84 -17.86 0.41
CA ASN A 117 6.36 -17.92 -0.98
C ASN A 117 5.84 -16.59 -1.58
N VAL A 118 5.96 -15.46 -0.87
CA VAL A 118 5.70 -14.13 -1.45
C VAL A 118 6.99 -13.65 -2.13
N PRO A 119 6.94 -13.24 -3.40
CA PRO A 119 8.11 -12.69 -4.05
C PRO A 119 8.43 -11.31 -3.47
N TYR A 120 9.70 -10.98 -3.30
CA TYR A 120 10.12 -9.63 -2.93
C TYR A 120 11.18 -9.09 -3.91
N PRO A 121 11.16 -7.78 -4.21
CA PRO A 121 10.18 -6.79 -3.73
C PRO A 121 8.78 -7.02 -4.35
N VAL A 122 7.75 -6.51 -3.68
CA VAL A 122 6.38 -6.41 -4.20
C VAL A 122 6.13 -5.00 -4.74
N ASP A 123 5.31 -4.91 -5.79
CA ASP A 123 4.97 -3.66 -6.46
C ASP A 123 3.69 -3.03 -5.90
N ALA A 124 2.74 -3.87 -5.47
CA ALA A 124 1.49 -3.43 -4.85
C ALA A 124 0.90 -4.53 -3.96
N ALA A 125 -0.03 -4.14 -3.10
CA ALA A 125 -0.87 -5.06 -2.33
C ALA A 125 -2.30 -4.52 -2.26
N ILE A 126 -3.29 -5.40 -2.36
CA ILE A 126 -4.70 -5.08 -2.12
C ILE A 126 -5.34 -6.12 -1.22
N ILE A 127 -6.41 -5.74 -0.54
CA ILE A 127 -7.30 -6.69 0.12
C ILE A 127 -8.51 -6.93 -0.78
N TRP A 128 -8.81 -8.20 -1.07
CA TRP A 128 -9.99 -8.57 -1.83
C TRP A 128 -10.62 -9.83 -1.25
N LYS A 129 -11.94 -9.77 -0.95
CA LYS A 129 -12.71 -10.87 -0.37
C LYS A 129 -12.07 -11.54 0.86
N GLY A 130 -11.37 -10.76 1.68
CA GLY A 130 -10.76 -11.25 2.92
C GLY A 130 -9.32 -11.74 2.78
N ASP A 131 -8.75 -11.79 1.58
CA ASP A 131 -7.37 -12.17 1.35
C ASP A 131 -6.50 -10.96 0.96
N THR A 132 -5.21 -11.04 1.28
CA THR A 132 -4.21 -10.09 0.76
C THR A 132 -3.67 -10.62 -0.56
N PHE A 133 -3.64 -9.77 -1.58
CA PHE A 133 -3.04 -10.09 -2.87
C PHE A 133 -1.82 -9.20 -3.09
N PHE A 134 -0.66 -9.81 -3.24
CA PHE A 134 0.59 -9.12 -3.60
C PHE A 134 0.80 -9.17 -5.11
N PHE A 135 1.32 -8.09 -5.69
CA PHE A 135 1.61 -7.99 -7.11
C PHE A 135 3.11 -7.84 -7.34
N ARG A 136 3.61 -8.50 -8.38
CA ARG A 136 4.96 -8.29 -8.90
C ARG A 136 4.94 -8.44 -10.43
N GLY A 137 5.19 -7.34 -11.13
CA GLY A 137 4.97 -7.23 -12.56
C GLY A 137 3.54 -7.64 -12.94
N PRO A 138 3.35 -8.51 -13.95
CA PRO A 138 2.02 -8.93 -14.41
C PRO A 138 1.39 -10.03 -13.54
N ARG A 139 2.06 -10.46 -12.47
CA ARG A 139 1.69 -11.63 -11.66
C ARG A 139 1.20 -11.21 -10.28
N PHE A 140 0.39 -12.06 -9.66
CA PHE A 140 -0.15 -11.82 -8.33
C PHE A 140 -0.14 -13.08 -7.46
N TRP A 141 -0.06 -12.89 -6.15
CA TRP A 141 0.01 -13.96 -5.16
C TRP A 141 -1.05 -13.76 -4.10
N ARG A 142 -1.94 -14.74 -3.94
CA ARG A 142 -2.86 -14.78 -2.81
C ARG A 142 -2.12 -15.18 -1.55
N PHE A 143 -2.14 -14.32 -0.54
CA PHE A 143 -1.48 -14.52 0.73
C PHE A 143 -2.48 -14.93 1.82
N ASP A 144 -2.18 -16.05 2.47
CA ASP A 144 -2.93 -16.57 3.60
C ASP A 144 -2.32 -16.01 4.90
N ASN A 145 -3.10 -15.15 5.58
CA ASN A 145 -2.69 -14.51 6.83
C ASN A 145 -2.59 -15.50 8.01
N HIS A 146 -3.21 -16.67 7.96
CA HIS A 146 -3.11 -17.69 9.01
C HIS A 146 -1.82 -18.52 8.83
N GLN A 147 -1.51 -18.89 7.59
CA GLN A 147 -0.29 -19.66 7.28
C GLN A 147 0.96 -18.80 7.15
N ILE A 148 0.81 -17.47 7.04
CA ILE A 148 1.89 -16.52 6.74
C ILE A 148 2.67 -17.01 5.51
N SER A 149 1.91 -17.32 4.44
CA SER A 149 2.44 -17.84 3.19
C SER A 149 1.57 -17.45 2.01
N ALA A 150 2.17 -17.20 0.86
CA ALA A 150 1.45 -17.26 -0.41
C ALA A 150 0.97 -18.69 -0.67
N HIS A 151 -0.20 -18.80 -1.28
CA HIS A 151 -0.78 -20.08 -1.66
C HIS A 151 -0.02 -20.68 -2.85
N GLN A 152 0.29 -21.98 -2.79
CA GLN A 152 1.19 -22.68 -3.75
C GLN A 152 0.73 -22.72 -5.22
N TYR A 153 -0.52 -22.35 -5.49
CA TYR A 153 -1.07 -22.32 -6.86
C TYR A 153 -0.92 -20.93 -7.51
N TYR A 154 -0.12 -20.04 -6.90
CA TYR A 154 0.22 -18.72 -7.41
C TYR A 154 1.75 -18.60 -7.62
N PRO A 155 2.22 -17.74 -8.56
CA PRO A 155 1.43 -16.82 -9.36
C PRO A 155 0.55 -17.52 -10.39
#